data_AF-A0A1L8MAQ0-F1
#
_entry.id   AF-A0A1L8MAQ0-F1
#
_cell.length_a   1.000
_cell.length_b   1.000
_cell.length_c   1.000
_cell.angle_alpha   90.00
_cell.angle_beta   90.00
_cell.angle_gamma   90.00
#
_symmetry.space_group_name_H-M   'P 1'
#
loop_
_entity.id
_entity.type
_entity.pdbx_description
1 polymer ?
#
loop_
_entity_poly.entity_id
_entity_poly.type
_entity_poly.pdbx_seq_one_letter_code
_entity_poly.pdbx_strand_id
1 'polypeptide(L)'
;MPWLDWISLFVRWFHVVAGVAWIGASFYFIWLDNNLRTPPKWKQDKGIKGDLWAIHGGGFYEVAKYAYGPEKMPETLHWFKWEAYTTWLSGFALLIIVYYFGASAYLIDPSVNAMSPATAISLGLGLIFGGLTVYEFACRSSLAKYPLAFGIGLVALVCIVSYLSTQWFSGRGAYIHVGALIGTIMAGNVFFNIMPNQRKMVAAVADKKDIDPNWGASAKLRSVHNNYFTLPLLFIMISNHYPMTYQHPQNWLVLIAIMAAAAWIRHFFNLRHVGTTKPSILVSGAAAMLAIALWVSWPHVSSIQSLSHDDALSSSTMSTQSADQPELIASSGSTNKMVNESSTVISNERVASLISTHCVSCHSRTPTDDIFKVAPLGVVLDSWTDIERFAPQVVRRTTVTKDMPFLNKTKMTEEERQVIARWFTQRN
;
A
#
# COMPACT_ATOMS: atom_id res chain seq x y z
N MET A 1 -16.54 -22.56 1.29
CA MET A 1 -17.86 -22.66 0.63
C MET A 1 -17.97 -21.52 -0.38
N PRO A 2 -18.42 -21.76 -1.62
CA PRO A 2 -18.39 -20.76 -2.71
C PRO A 2 -19.06 -19.41 -2.39
N TRP A 3 -20.05 -19.37 -1.49
CA TRP A 3 -20.74 -18.14 -1.13
C TRP A 3 -19.86 -17.12 -0.37
N LEU A 4 -18.86 -17.56 0.39
CA LEU A 4 -17.91 -16.65 1.05
C LEU A 4 -17.03 -15.92 0.02
N ASP A 5 -16.64 -16.62 -1.04
CA ASP A 5 -15.87 -16.04 -2.14
C ASP A 5 -16.70 -15.00 -2.90
N TRP A 6 -17.99 -15.25 -3.10
CA TRP A 6 -18.93 -14.28 -3.67
C TRP A 6 -19.10 -13.03 -2.79
N ILE A 7 -19.22 -13.19 -1.47
CA ILE A 7 -19.28 -12.05 -0.54
C ILE A 7 -17.99 -11.23 -0.60
N SER A 8 -16.83 -11.91 -0.53
CA SER A 8 -15.52 -11.25 -0.66
C SER A 8 -15.38 -10.48 -1.96
N LEU A 9 -15.79 -11.08 -3.09
CA LEU A 9 -15.83 -10.42 -4.40
C LEU A 9 -16.75 -9.20 -4.38
N PHE A 10 -17.97 -9.34 -3.89
CA PHE A 10 -18.96 -8.27 -3.86
C PHE A 10 -18.48 -7.06 -3.06
N VAL A 11 -17.95 -7.28 -1.85
CA VAL A 11 -17.49 -6.17 -0.99
C VAL A 11 -16.28 -5.46 -1.62
N ARG A 12 -15.33 -6.20 -2.19
CA ARG A 12 -14.18 -5.62 -2.91
C ARG A 12 -14.61 -4.84 -4.13
N TRP A 13 -15.50 -5.42 -4.93
CA TRP A 13 -15.99 -4.79 -6.16
C TRP A 13 -16.78 -3.52 -5.84
N PHE A 14 -17.68 -3.58 -4.87
CA PHE A 14 -18.42 -2.42 -4.38
C PHE A 14 -17.49 -1.30 -3.92
N HIS A 15 -16.45 -1.62 -3.15
CA HIS A 15 -15.46 -0.63 -2.72
C HIS A 15 -14.74 0.03 -3.90
N VAL A 16 -14.32 -0.74 -4.90
CA VAL A 16 -13.69 -0.21 -6.11
C VAL A 16 -14.64 0.73 -6.86
N VAL A 17 -15.91 0.35 -7.04
CA VAL A 17 -16.92 1.20 -7.68
C VAL A 17 -17.11 2.51 -6.92
N ALA A 18 -17.25 2.43 -5.58
CA ALA A 18 -17.37 3.61 -4.73
C ALA A 18 -16.15 4.53 -4.85
N GLY A 19 -14.93 3.95 -4.81
CA GLY A 19 -13.68 4.69 -4.96
C GLY A 19 -13.56 5.39 -6.31
N VAL A 20 -13.93 4.71 -7.41
CA VAL A 20 -13.97 5.32 -8.76
C VAL A 20 -14.96 6.48 -8.81
N ALA A 21 -16.16 6.33 -8.25
CA ALA A 21 -17.15 7.40 -8.20
C ALA A 21 -16.62 8.62 -7.44
N TRP A 22 -15.99 8.40 -6.28
CA TRP A 22 -15.47 9.49 -5.45
C TRP A 22 -14.28 10.22 -6.07
N ILE A 23 -13.28 9.48 -6.55
CA ILE A 23 -12.11 10.06 -7.18
C ILE A 23 -12.48 10.73 -8.50
N GLY A 24 -13.37 10.13 -9.28
CA GLY A 24 -13.92 10.72 -10.50
C GLY A 24 -14.61 12.06 -10.24
N ALA A 25 -15.51 12.11 -9.25
CA ALA A 25 -16.16 13.36 -8.83
C ALA A 25 -15.13 14.40 -8.37
N SER A 26 -14.13 13.99 -7.58
CA SER A 26 -13.08 14.89 -7.09
C SER A 26 -12.27 15.52 -8.23
N PHE A 27 -11.89 14.73 -9.24
CA PHE A 27 -11.20 15.26 -10.43
C PHE A 27 -12.08 16.17 -11.26
N TYR A 28 -13.36 15.80 -11.45
CA TYR A 28 -14.31 16.63 -12.18
C TYR A 28 -14.51 17.99 -11.51
N PHE A 29 -14.73 18.05 -10.19
CA PHE A 29 -14.95 19.32 -9.50
C PHE A 29 -13.73 20.24 -9.50
N ILE A 30 -12.54 19.66 -9.46
CA ILE A 30 -11.29 20.44 -9.55
C ILE A 30 -11.10 20.97 -10.97
N TRP A 31 -11.41 20.17 -11.98
CA TRP A 31 -11.42 20.65 -13.36
C TRP A 31 -12.46 21.76 -13.54
N LEU A 32 -13.68 21.57 -13.06
CA LEU A 32 -14.77 22.55 -13.11
C LEU A 32 -14.34 23.87 -12.48
N ASP A 33 -13.88 23.83 -11.22
CA ASP A 33 -13.50 25.03 -10.47
C ASP A 33 -12.36 25.82 -11.12
N ASN A 34 -11.43 25.13 -11.77
CA ASN A 34 -10.29 25.77 -12.44
C ASN A 34 -10.59 26.25 -13.86
N ASN A 35 -11.72 25.85 -14.46
CA ASN A 35 -12.13 26.24 -15.82
C ASN A 35 -13.26 27.26 -15.86
N LEU A 36 -13.78 27.70 -14.70
CA LEU A 36 -14.73 28.80 -14.62
C LEU A 36 -14.12 30.08 -15.19
N ARG A 37 -14.86 30.73 -16.09
CA ARG A 37 -14.48 32.00 -16.72
C ARG A 37 -15.24 33.15 -16.08
N THR A 38 -14.69 34.36 -16.19
CA THR A 38 -15.38 35.58 -15.80
C THR A 38 -16.64 35.72 -16.67
N PRO A 39 -17.85 35.76 -16.07
CA PRO A 39 -19.09 35.87 -16.83
C PRO A 39 -19.25 37.25 -17.47
N PRO A 40 -20.13 37.41 -18.47
CA PRO A 40 -20.57 38.72 -18.95
C PRO A 40 -21.25 39.54 -17.84
N LYS A 41 -21.26 40.88 -17.97
CA LYS A 41 -21.67 41.81 -16.91
C LYS A 41 -23.07 41.52 -16.36
N TRP A 42 -24.05 41.25 -17.22
CA TRP A 42 -25.42 40.94 -16.82
C TRP A 42 -25.55 39.71 -15.90
N LYS A 43 -24.62 38.74 -15.95
CA LYS A 43 -24.56 37.60 -15.02
C LYS A 43 -23.85 37.96 -13.72
N GLN A 44 -22.82 38.81 -13.79
CA GLN A 44 -22.14 39.34 -12.61
C GLN A 44 -23.12 40.15 -11.75
N ASP A 45 -23.98 40.94 -12.41
CA ASP A 45 -25.03 41.72 -11.75
C ASP A 45 -26.05 40.82 -11.00
N LYS A 46 -26.16 39.54 -11.39
CA LYS A 46 -26.95 38.48 -10.71
C LYS A 46 -26.15 37.69 -9.66
N GLY A 47 -24.96 38.16 -9.29
CA GLY A 47 -24.10 37.52 -8.28
C GLY A 47 -23.31 36.31 -8.75
N ILE A 48 -23.25 36.03 -10.06
CA ILE A 48 -22.46 34.94 -10.62
C ILE A 48 -21.00 35.39 -10.75
N LYS A 49 -20.08 34.67 -10.10
CA LYS A 49 -18.62 34.96 -10.16
C LYS A 49 -17.87 34.12 -11.18
N GLY A 50 -18.44 33.00 -11.62
CA GLY A 50 -17.82 32.10 -12.56
C GLY A 50 -18.85 31.41 -13.43
N ASP A 51 -18.53 31.24 -14.71
CA ASP A 51 -19.39 30.65 -15.72
C ASP A 51 -18.62 29.62 -16.54
N LEU A 52 -19.25 28.47 -16.83
CA LEU A 52 -18.68 27.43 -17.66
C LEU A 52 -19.77 26.86 -18.58
N TRP A 53 -19.42 26.74 -19.86
CA TRP A 53 -20.20 25.99 -20.83
C TRP A 53 -19.50 24.68 -21.15
N ALA A 54 -20.25 23.58 -21.13
CA ALA A 54 -19.75 22.25 -21.46
C ALA A 54 -20.75 21.50 -22.35
N ILE A 55 -20.25 20.55 -23.14
CA ILE A 55 -21.08 19.64 -23.95
C ILE A 55 -20.84 18.20 -23.49
N HIS A 56 -21.91 17.46 -23.22
CA HIS A 56 -21.82 16.04 -22.89
C HIS A 56 -23.14 15.31 -23.23
N GLY A 57 -23.05 14.06 -23.67
CA GLY A 57 -24.25 13.25 -23.96
C GLY A 57 -25.23 13.88 -24.97
N GLY A 58 -24.72 14.70 -25.90
CA GLY A 58 -25.55 15.39 -26.91
C GLY A 58 -26.23 16.68 -26.45
N GLY A 59 -26.00 17.14 -25.22
CA GLY A 59 -26.58 18.38 -24.67
C GLY A 59 -25.53 19.41 -24.25
N PHE A 60 -25.91 20.68 -24.26
CA PHE A 60 -25.13 21.80 -23.72
C PHE A 60 -25.52 22.06 -22.26
N TYR A 61 -24.51 22.16 -21.40
CA TYR A 61 -24.64 22.50 -19.99
C TYR A 61 -24.04 23.88 -19.73
N GLU A 62 -24.77 24.68 -18.98
CA GLU A 62 -24.30 25.94 -18.43
C GLU A 62 -24.18 25.79 -16.90
N VAL A 63 -22.98 26.01 -16.37
CA VAL A 63 -22.70 25.91 -14.94
C VAL A 63 -22.29 27.27 -14.41
N ALA A 64 -23.13 27.83 -13.56
CA ALA A 64 -22.90 29.10 -12.88
C ALA A 64 -22.43 28.87 -11.44
N LYS A 65 -21.30 29.46 -11.07
CA LYS A 65 -20.81 29.52 -9.69
C LYS A 65 -21.12 30.89 -9.09
N TYR A 66 -21.96 30.91 -8.07
CA TYR A 66 -22.36 32.12 -7.35
C TYR A 66 -21.30 32.56 -6.34
N ALA A 67 -21.19 33.88 -6.14
CA ALA A 67 -20.33 34.46 -5.10
C ALA A 67 -20.90 34.21 -3.70
N TYR A 68 -22.17 34.55 -3.52
CA TYR A 68 -22.87 34.56 -2.24
C TYR A 68 -24.19 33.77 -2.24
N GLY A 69 -24.40 32.91 -3.26
CA GLY A 69 -25.63 32.14 -3.44
C GLY A 69 -26.61 32.75 -4.45
N PRO A 70 -27.62 31.97 -4.90
CA PRO A 70 -28.64 32.43 -5.84
C PRO A 70 -29.70 33.32 -5.15
N GLU A 71 -30.43 34.12 -5.93
CA GLU A 71 -31.54 34.95 -5.43
C GLU A 71 -32.65 34.12 -4.76
N LYS A 72 -32.94 32.95 -5.33
CA LYS A 72 -33.86 31.95 -4.77
C LYS A 72 -33.13 30.63 -4.65
N MET A 73 -33.19 30.04 -3.46
CA MET A 73 -32.64 28.71 -3.23
C MET A 73 -33.42 27.67 -4.04
N PRO A 74 -32.73 26.77 -4.77
CA PRO A 74 -33.39 25.68 -5.48
C PRO A 74 -34.02 24.68 -4.49
N GLU A 75 -35.13 24.06 -4.91
CA GLU A 75 -35.82 23.03 -4.12
C GLU A 75 -34.94 21.79 -3.92
N THR A 76 -34.13 21.45 -4.93
CA THR A 76 -33.24 20.30 -4.92
C THR A 76 -31.79 20.74 -4.96
N LEU A 77 -31.02 20.39 -3.93
CA LEU A 77 -29.57 20.52 -3.89
C LEU A 77 -28.93 19.14 -3.86
N HIS A 78 -28.04 18.88 -4.82
CA HIS A 78 -27.23 17.67 -4.80
C HIS A 78 -26.01 17.86 -3.89
N TRP A 79 -25.75 16.89 -3.01
CA TRP A 79 -24.66 16.95 -2.04
C TRP A 79 -23.66 15.82 -2.31
N PHE A 80 -22.46 16.18 -2.76
CA PHE A 80 -21.35 15.26 -3.01
C PHE A 80 -20.66 14.86 -1.71
N LYS A 81 -21.32 13.99 -0.95
CA LYS A 81 -20.82 13.45 0.33
C LYS A 81 -20.85 11.93 0.36
N TRP A 82 -21.80 11.33 -0.35
CA TRP A 82 -22.04 9.90 -0.28
C TRP A 82 -20.91 9.12 -0.91
N GLU A 83 -20.32 9.62 -1.99
CA GLU A 83 -19.18 9.01 -2.65
C GLU A 83 -17.99 8.84 -1.68
N ALA A 84 -17.71 9.87 -0.87
CA ALA A 84 -16.68 9.81 0.15
C ALA A 84 -17.06 8.82 1.28
N TYR A 85 -18.28 8.90 1.78
CA TYR A 85 -18.73 8.10 2.92
C TYR A 85 -18.85 6.61 2.56
N THR A 86 -19.42 6.28 1.40
CA THR A 86 -19.56 4.89 0.95
C THR A 86 -18.19 4.28 0.64
N THR A 87 -17.27 5.05 0.06
CA THR A 87 -15.89 4.57 -0.16
C THR A 87 -15.20 4.27 1.17
N TRP A 88 -15.31 5.17 2.15
CA TRP A 88 -14.72 4.95 3.47
C TRP A 88 -15.36 3.76 4.20
N LEU A 89 -16.69 3.69 4.25
CA LEU A 89 -17.41 2.59 4.91
C LEU A 89 -17.07 1.24 4.30
N SER A 90 -17.06 1.14 2.97
CA SER A 90 -16.70 -0.11 2.27
C SER A 90 -15.22 -0.46 2.43
N GLY A 91 -14.33 0.52 2.40
CA GLY A 91 -12.88 0.30 2.57
C GLY A 91 -12.53 -0.11 3.99
N PHE A 92 -13.17 0.52 4.98
CA PHE A 92 -13.00 0.17 6.39
C PHE A 92 -13.61 -1.19 6.71
N ALA A 93 -14.74 -1.56 6.08
CA ALA A 93 -15.26 -2.92 6.16
C ALA A 93 -14.28 -3.95 5.60
N LEU A 94 -13.63 -3.67 4.47
CA LEU A 94 -12.57 -4.54 3.91
C LEU A 94 -11.36 -4.64 4.84
N LEU A 95 -10.95 -3.54 5.47
CA LEU A 95 -9.88 -3.53 6.46
C LEU A 95 -10.21 -4.49 7.61
N ILE A 96 -11.44 -4.41 8.16
CA ILE A 96 -11.90 -5.31 9.23
C ILE A 96 -11.89 -6.77 8.75
N ILE A 97 -12.53 -7.04 7.62
CA ILE A 97 -12.71 -8.42 7.12
C ILE A 97 -11.36 -9.07 6.81
N VAL A 98 -10.46 -8.35 6.11
CA VAL A 98 -9.22 -8.94 5.59
C VAL A 98 -8.10 -8.87 6.62
N TYR A 99 -7.93 -7.73 7.28
CA TYR A 99 -6.76 -7.48 8.13
C TYR A 99 -7.03 -7.64 9.63
N TYR A 100 -8.29 -7.58 10.09
CA TYR A 100 -8.58 -7.76 11.52
C TYR A 100 -9.10 -9.16 11.82
N PHE A 101 -10.08 -9.67 11.08
CA PHE A 101 -10.46 -11.09 11.19
C PHE A 101 -9.36 -12.01 10.66
N GLY A 102 -8.65 -11.60 9.61
CA GLY A 102 -7.48 -12.29 9.07
C GLY A 102 -6.14 -11.83 9.66
N ALA A 103 -6.10 -11.23 10.86
CA ALA A 103 -4.90 -10.56 11.38
C ALA A 103 -3.64 -11.44 11.39
N SER A 104 -3.75 -12.70 11.84
CA SER A 104 -2.62 -13.63 11.86
C SER A 104 -2.05 -13.95 10.48
N ALA A 105 -2.84 -13.79 9.42
CA ALA A 105 -2.43 -14.05 8.04
C ALA A 105 -2.04 -12.80 7.26
N TYR A 106 -2.69 -11.66 7.49
CA TYR A 106 -2.54 -10.50 6.62
C TYR A 106 -1.87 -9.31 7.32
N LEU A 107 -2.05 -9.17 8.64
CA LEU A 107 -1.58 -8.03 9.39
C LEU A 107 -0.25 -8.31 10.10
N ILE A 108 -0.10 -9.49 10.70
CA ILE A 108 1.04 -9.84 11.56
C ILE A 108 2.07 -10.61 10.76
N ASP A 109 3.31 -10.14 10.81
CA ASP A 109 4.48 -10.90 10.36
C ASP A 109 5.41 -11.09 11.57
N PRO A 110 5.52 -12.32 12.12
CA PRO A 110 6.38 -12.59 13.28
C PRO A 110 7.85 -12.29 13.06
N SER A 111 8.33 -12.22 11.81
CA SER A 111 9.71 -11.83 11.50
C SER A 111 9.95 -10.32 11.63
N VAL A 112 8.89 -9.53 11.52
CA VAL A 112 8.93 -8.08 11.77
C VAL A 112 8.68 -7.81 13.25
N ASN A 113 7.53 -8.25 13.76
CA ASN A 113 7.13 -8.03 15.15
C ASN A 113 6.07 -9.06 15.57
N ALA A 114 6.47 -10.00 16.42
CA ALA A 114 5.56 -11.01 16.95
C ALA A 114 4.64 -10.40 18.02
N MET A 115 3.35 -10.31 17.72
CA MET A 115 2.34 -9.76 18.64
C MET A 115 1.00 -10.50 18.52
N SER A 116 0.13 -10.28 19.51
CA SER A 116 -1.23 -10.83 19.48
C SER A 116 -2.10 -10.10 18.43
N PRO A 117 -3.13 -10.76 17.86
CA PRO A 117 -4.12 -10.10 17.02
C PRO A 117 -4.76 -8.86 17.66
N ALA A 118 -5.10 -8.93 18.95
CA ALA A 118 -5.71 -7.81 19.66
C ALA A 118 -4.78 -6.59 19.67
N THR A 119 -3.49 -6.79 20.00
CA THR A 119 -2.48 -5.73 20.00
C THR A 119 -2.30 -5.13 18.60
N ALA A 120 -2.19 -5.98 17.57
CA ALA A 120 -2.02 -5.52 16.18
C ALA A 120 -3.21 -4.67 15.71
N ILE A 121 -4.44 -5.11 16.00
CA ILE A 121 -5.67 -4.38 15.67
C ILE A 121 -5.72 -3.05 16.43
N SER A 122 -5.43 -3.04 17.73
CA SER A 122 -5.42 -1.82 18.54
C SER A 122 -4.38 -0.80 18.04
N LEU A 123 -3.17 -1.25 17.67
CA LEU A 123 -2.16 -0.38 17.06
C LEU A 123 -2.64 0.15 15.70
N GLY A 124 -3.27 -0.69 14.88
CA GLY A 124 -3.78 -0.29 13.57
C GLY A 124 -4.87 0.78 13.67
N LEU A 125 -5.85 0.57 14.56
CA LEU A 125 -6.92 1.54 14.84
C LEU A 125 -6.35 2.83 15.48
N GLY A 126 -5.43 2.69 16.43
CA GLY A 126 -4.75 3.81 17.09
C GLY A 126 -3.96 4.65 16.09
N LEU A 127 -3.29 4.03 15.12
CA LEU A 127 -2.58 4.71 14.05
C LEU A 127 -3.53 5.48 13.12
N ILE A 128 -4.64 4.87 12.71
CA ILE A 128 -5.64 5.50 11.82
C ILE A 128 -6.34 6.68 12.52
N PHE A 129 -6.93 6.45 13.69
CA PHE A 129 -7.72 7.49 14.37
C PHE A 129 -6.84 8.48 15.14
N GLY A 130 -5.68 8.05 15.64
CA GLY A 130 -4.67 8.94 16.21
C GLY A 130 -4.08 9.86 15.15
N GLY A 131 -3.72 9.32 13.97
CA GLY A 131 -3.24 10.13 12.84
C GLY A 131 -4.30 11.12 12.34
N LEU A 132 -5.56 10.71 12.24
CA LEU A 132 -6.69 11.62 11.95
C LEU A 132 -6.78 12.74 12.98
N THR A 133 -6.66 12.42 14.27
CA THR A 133 -6.74 13.41 15.36
C THR A 133 -5.62 14.43 15.28
N VAL A 134 -4.37 13.98 15.07
CA VAL A 134 -3.21 14.86 14.87
C VAL A 134 -3.42 15.77 13.66
N TYR A 135 -3.91 15.22 12.55
CA TYR A 135 -4.21 15.99 11.35
C TYR A 135 -5.31 17.03 11.58
N GLU A 136 -6.42 16.65 12.23
CA GLU A 136 -7.51 17.57 12.56
C GLU A 136 -7.05 18.70 13.48
N PHE A 137 -6.24 18.38 14.49
CA PHE A 137 -5.64 19.39 15.37
C PHE A 137 -4.76 20.35 14.59
N ALA A 138 -3.87 19.85 13.73
CA ALA A 138 -3.02 20.67 12.88
C ALA A 138 -3.84 21.63 12.00
N CYS A 139 -4.92 21.16 11.38
CA CYS A 139 -5.78 22.00 10.54
C CYS A 139 -6.63 23.02 11.31
N ARG A 140 -6.94 22.77 12.59
CA ARG A 140 -7.68 23.72 13.45
C ARG A 140 -6.76 24.70 14.17
N SER A 141 -5.47 24.40 14.22
CA SER A 141 -4.45 25.26 14.83
C SER A 141 -4.01 26.41 13.90
N SER A 142 -3.23 27.34 14.45
CA SER A 142 -2.59 28.41 13.68
C SER A 142 -1.65 27.91 12.58
N LEU A 143 -1.21 26.65 12.61
CA LEU A 143 -0.36 26.05 11.58
C LEU A 143 -1.03 26.07 10.20
N ALA A 144 -2.36 26.01 10.13
CA ALA A 144 -3.11 26.09 8.87
C ALA A 144 -2.90 27.40 8.10
N LYS A 145 -2.41 28.46 8.77
CA LYS A 145 -2.06 29.75 8.15
C LYS A 145 -0.69 29.74 7.47
N TYR A 146 0.12 28.69 7.67
CA TYR A 146 1.49 28.56 7.15
C TYR A 146 1.59 27.33 6.24
N PRO A 147 1.23 27.43 4.94
CA PRO A 147 1.08 26.27 4.06
C PRO A 147 2.35 25.41 3.94
N LEU A 148 3.53 26.03 3.91
CA LEU A 148 4.80 25.30 3.82
C LEU A 148 5.07 24.49 5.09
N ALA A 149 4.93 25.11 6.27
CA ALA A 149 5.13 24.43 7.55
C ALA A 149 4.08 23.31 7.76
N PHE A 150 2.83 23.57 7.37
CA PHE A 150 1.78 22.55 7.38
C PHE A 150 2.13 21.38 6.46
N GLY A 151 2.58 21.65 5.23
CA GLY A 151 2.99 20.64 4.27
C GLY A 151 4.14 19.78 4.78
N ILE A 152 5.18 20.40 5.38
CA ILE A 152 6.29 19.69 6.02
C ILE A 152 5.80 18.81 7.16
N GLY A 153 4.93 19.34 8.03
CA GLY A 153 4.34 18.58 9.12
C GLY A 153 3.52 17.38 8.64
N LEU A 154 2.78 17.54 7.54
CA LEU A 154 2.02 16.45 6.93
C LEU A 154 2.94 15.38 6.33
N VAL A 155 4.01 15.77 5.65
CA VAL A 155 5.03 14.82 5.15
C VAL A 155 5.67 14.08 6.33
N ALA A 156 6.02 14.78 7.40
CA ALA A 156 6.57 14.17 8.62
C ALA A 156 5.60 13.16 9.24
N LEU A 157 4.30 13.50 9.35
CA LEU A 157 3.27 12.58 9.83
C LEU A 157 3.21 11.30 8.98
N VAL A 158 3.18 11.43 7.65
CA VAL A 158 3.13 10.29 6.73
C VAL A 158 4.41 9.45 6.84
N CYS A 159 5.59 10.07 6.97
CA CYS A 159 6.86 9.35 7.18
C CYS A 159 6.86 8.57 8.49
N ILE A 160 6.46 9.21 9.61
CA ILE A 160 6.38 8.55 10.92
C ILE A 160 5.41 7.38 10.87
N VAL A 161 4.21 7.60 10.33
CA VAL A 161 3.18 6.56 10.23
C VAL A 161 3.65 5.41 9.33
N SER A 162 4.29 5.70 8.20
CA SER A 162 4.82 4.66 7.30
C SER A 162 5.92 3.86 7.97
N TYR A 163 6.86 4.53 8.64
CA TYR A 163 7.92 3.87 9.39
C TYR A 163 7.34 2.97 10.48
N LEU A 164 6.52 3.51 11.40
CA LEU A 164 5.91 2.75 12.49
C LEU A 164 5.09 1.56 11.97
N SER A 165 4.29 1.76 10.93
CA SER A 165 3.50 0.68 10.31
C SER A 165 4.38 -0.47 9.84
N THR A 166 5.53 -0.18 9.21
CA THR A 166 6.46 -1.22 8.73
C THR A 166 7.29 -1.88 9.83
N GLN A 167 7.35 -1.27 11.02
CA GLN A 167 7.97 -1.88 12.21
C GLN A 167 6.97 -2.70 13.03
N TRP A 168 5.66 -2.52 12.82
CA TRP A 168 4.62 -3.21 13.59
C TRP A 168 3.92 -4.30 12.80
N PHE A 169 3.74 -4.12 11.50
CA PHE A 169 2.91 -4.98 10.67
C PHE A 169 3.71 -5.63 9.54
N SER A 170 3.12 -6.66 8.93
CA SER A 170 3.57 -7.17 7.64
C SER A 170 3.65 -6.03 6.62
N GLY A 171 4.54 -6.10 5.62
CA GLY A 171 4.67 -5.04 4.61
C GLY A 171 3.34 -4.69 3.93
N ARG A 172 2.48 -5.69 3.67
CA ARG A 172 1.12 -5.50 3.15
C ARG A 172 0.22 -4.78 4.14
N GLY A 173 0.21 -5.24 5.38
CA GLY A 173 -0.55 -4.65 6.48
C GLY A 173 -0.16 -3.19 6.70
N ALA A 174 1.13 -2.90 6.65
CA ALA A 174 1.68 -1.57 6.79
C ALA A 174 1.15 -0.62 5.71
N TYR A 175 1.32 -0.96 4.43
CA TYR A 175 0.86 -0.13 3.32
C TYR A 175 -0.64 0.14 3.41
N ILE A 176 -1.46 -0.89 3.67
CA ILE A 176 -2.91 -0.73 3.79
C ILE A 176 -3.30 0.14 4.99
N HIS A 177 -2.59 0.09 6.12
CA HIS A 177 -2.88 0.98 7.26
C HIS A 177 -2.51 2.44 6.98
N VAL A 178 -1.41 2.70 6.26
CA VAL A 178 -1.09 4.06 5.77
C VAL A 178 -2.18 4.55 4.82
N GLY A 179 -2.62 3.71 3.88
CA GLY A 179 -3.72 4.03 2.97
C GLY A 179 -5.04 4.27 3.70
N ALA A 180 -5.36 3.45 4.70
CA ALA A 180 -6.56 3.58 5.52
C ALA A 180 -6.54 4.88 6.33
N LEU A 181 -5.39 5.29 6.88
CA LEU A 181 -5.23 6.60 7.51
C LEU A 181 -5.53 7.73 6.52
N ILE A 182 -4.90 7.71 5.35
CA ILE A 182 -5.08 8.76 4.32
C ILE A 182 -6.54 8.81 3.87
N GLY A 183 -7.16 7.66 3.57
CA GLY A 183 -8.57 7.56 3.22
C GLY A 183 -9.49 8.06 4.33
N THR A 184 -9.16 7.79 5.59
CA THR A 184 -9.88 8.29 6.77
C THR A 184 -9.74 9.79 6.95
N ILE A 185 -8.55 10.35 6.74
CA ILE A 185 -8.32 11.80 6.68
C ILE A 185 -9.18 12.42 5.57
N MET A 186 -9.20 11.81 4.38
CA MET A 186 -9.94 12.35 3.24
C MET A 186 -11.46 12.33 3.44
N ALA A 187 -11.99 11.24 4.01
CA ALA A 187 -13.41 11.15 4.35
C ALA A 187 -13.75 12.06 5.55
N GLY A 188 -12.86 12.15 6.54
CA GLY A 188 -12.95 13.05 7.68
C GLY A 188 -12.98 14.52 7.26
N ASN A 189 -12.19 14.91 6.26
CA ASN A 189 -12.26 16.25 5.65
C ASN A 189 -13.67 16.58 5.13
N VAL A 190 -14.33 15.61 4.50
CA VAL A 190 -15.70 15.76 4.02
C VAL A 190 -16.69 15.84 5.19
N PHE A 191 -16.54 14.94 6.16
CA PHE A 191 -17.47 14.79 7.28
C PHE A 191 -17.39 15.91 8.33
N PHE A 192 -16.19 16.24 8.81
CA PHE A 192 -15.99 17.19 9.91
C PHE A 192 -15.90 18.65 9.47
N ASN A 193 -15.58 18.92 8.19
CA ASN A 193 -15.33 20.29 7.73
C ASN A 193 -16.18 20.70 6.52
N ILE A 194 -16.04 20.02 5.38
CA ILE A 194 -16.67 20.46 4.12
C ILE A 194 -18.20 20.47 4.25
N MET A 195 -18.81 19.34 4.65
CA MET A 195 -20.28 19.24 4.74
C MET A 195 -20.89 20.18 5.79
N PRO A 196 -20.37 20.28 7.03
CA PRO A 196 -20.87 21.24 8.00
C PRO A 196 -20.78 22.69 7.51
N ASN A 197 -19.66 23.09 6.89
CA ASN A 197 -19.48 24.45 6.39
C ASN A 197 -20.38 24.74 5.18
N GLN A 198 -20.55 23.80 4.25
CA GLN A 198 -21.48 23.96 3.14
C GLN A 198 -22.93 24.07 3.61
N ARG A 199 -23.34 23.33 4.65
CA ARG A 199 -24.67 23.47 5.26
C ARG A 199 -24.87 24.84 5.90
N LYS A 200 -23.85 25.37 6.61
CA LYS A 200 -23.90 26.74 7.16
C LYS A 200 -24.03 27.79 6.07
N MET A 201 -23.28 27.65 4.97
CA MET A 201 -23.40 28.53 3.81
C MET A 201 -24.81 28.49 3.22
N VAL A 202 -25.37 27.30 2.98
CA VAL A 202 -26.74 27.16 2.46
C VAL A 202 -27.78 27.77 3.40
N ALA A 203 -27.65 27.56 4.71
CA ALA A 203 -28.55 28.16 5.70
C ALA A 203 -28.44 29.70 5.72
N ALA A 204 -27.24 30.26 5.64
CA ALA A 204 -27.04 31.71 5.58
C ALA A 204 -27.69 32.33 4.34
N VAL A 205 -27.55 31.69 3.17
CA VAL A 205 -28.21 32.14 1.93
C VAL A 205 -29.73 32.08 2.06
N ALA A 206 -30.27 30.97 2.57
CA ALA A 206 -31.71 30.81 2.76
C ALA A 206 -32.29 31.86 3.73
N ASP A 207 -31.55 32.18 4.79
CA ASP A 207 -31.93 33.17 5.81
C ASP A 207 -31.61 34.62 5.40
N LYS A 208 -31.01 34.85 4.23
CA LYS A 208 -30.51 36.17 3.78
C LYS A 208 -29.53 36.82 4.78
N LYS A 209 -28.66 36.01 5.38
CA LYS A 209 -27.60 36.44 6.30
C LYS A 209 -26.26 36.49 5.57
N ASP A 210 -25.32 37.26 6.12
CA ASP A 210 -23.96 37.31 5.62
C ASP A 210 -23.27 35.94 5.71
N ILE A 211 -22.49 35.61 4.69
CA ILE A 211 -21.71 34.37 4.63
C ILE A 211 -20.31 34.63 5.18
N ASP A 212 -19.94 33.89 6.20
CA ASP A 212 -18.56 33.91 6.71
C ASP A 212 -17.60 33.35 5.64
N PRO A 213 -16.64 34.15 5.14
CA PRO A 213 -15.69 33.72 4.12
C PRO A 213 -14.80 32.54 4.57
N ASN A 214 -14.64 32.35 5.88
CA ASN A 214 -13.83 31.26 6.43
C ASN A 214 -14.44 29.88 6.16
N TRP A 215 -15.77 29.77 6.02
CA TRP A 215 -16.44 28.49 5.75
C TRP A 215 -16.01 27.93 4.39
N GLY A 216 -16.03 28.76 3.35
CA GLY A 216 -15.59 28.38 2.01
C GLY A 216 -14.08 28.17 1.93
N ALA A 217 -13.28 29.05 2.57
CA ALA A 217 -11.82 28.93 2.58
C ALA A 217 -11.34 27.65 3.26
N SER A 218 -11.93 27.29 4.41
CA SER A 218 -11.61 26.07 5.15
C SER A 218 -11.98 24.81 4.35
N ALA A 219 -13.17 24.77 3.75
CA ALA A 219 -13.60 23.67 2.91
C ALA A 219 -12.68 23.50 1.67
N LYS A 220 -12.27 24.62 1.05
CA LYS A 220 -11.33 24.61 -0.07
C LYS A 220 -9.97 24.04 0.34
N LEU A 221 -9.43 24.43 1.50
CA LEU A 221 -8.17 23.91 2.01
C LEU A 221 -8.21 22.38 2.15
N ARG A 222 -9.29 21.84 2.75
CA ARG A 222 -9.47 20.39 2.90
C ARG A 222 -9.61 19.67 1.56
N SER A 223 -10.33 20.27 0.62
CA SER A 223 -10.44 19.75 -0.75
C SER A 223 -9.08 19.70 -1.47
N VAL A 224 -8.21 20.69 -1.25
CA VAL A 224 -6.85 20.68 -1.81
C VAL A 224 -6.02 19.54 -1.21
N HIS A 225 -6.11 19.29 0.11
CA HIS A 225 -5.43 18.14 0.71
C HIS A 225 -5.90 16.81 0.10
N ASN A 226 -7.21 16.59 0.01
CA ASN A 226 -7.78 15.38 -0.63
C ASN A 226 -7.29 15.19 -2.06
N ASN A 227 -7.18 16.29 -2.80
CA ASN A 227 -6.68 16.27 -4.16
C ASN A 227 -5.24 15.76 -4.27
N TYR A 228 -4.32 16.24 -3.42
CA TYR A 228 -2.93 15.77 -3.42
C TYR A 228 -2.79 14.33 -2.92
N PHE A 229 -3.65 13.90 -2.00
CA PHE A 229 -3.66 12.52 -1.52
C PHE A 229 -4.17 11.51 -2.55
N THR A 230 -4.90 11.94 -3.58
CA THR A 230 -5.61 11.04 -4.49
C THR A 230 -4.69 10.05 -5.21
N LEU A 231 -3.65 10.51 -5.92
CA LEU A 231 -2.75 9.60 -6.64
C LEU A 231 -1.92 8.71 -5.70
N PRO A 232 -1.33 9.23 -4.60
CA PRO A 232 -0.72 8.40 -3.57
C PRO A 232 -1.65 7.31 -3.04
N LEU A 233 -2.90 7.66 -2.69
CA LEU A 233 -3.87 6.70 -2.15
C LEU A 233 -4.22 5.61 -3.16
N LEU A 234 -4.42 5.96 -4.44
CA LEU A 234 -4.67 4.98 -5.49
C LEU A 234 -3.55 3.95 -5.61
N PHE A 235 -2.29 4.40 -5.58
CA PHE A 235 -1.14 3.49 -5.59
C PHE A 235 -1.17 2.54 -4.37
N ILE A 236 -1.39 3.08 -3.17
CA ILE A 236 -1.43 2.26 -1.95
C ILE A 236 -2.53 1.20 -2.03
N MET A 237 -3.70 1.52 -2.58
CA MET A 237 -4.79 0.55 -2.70
C MET A 237 -4.46 -0.61 -3.64
N ILE A 238 -3.65 -0.37 -4.69
CA ILE A 238 -3.23 -1.42 -5.63
C ILE A 238 -1.91 -2.09 -5.24
N SER A 239 -1.15 -1.56 -4.27
CA SER A 239 0.21 -1.99 -3.97
C SER A 239 0.31 -3.46 -3.56
N ASN A 240 -0.75 -4.05 -3.01
CA ASN A 240 -0.80 -5.47 -2.65
C ASN A 240 -0.66 -6.42 -3.85
N HIS A 241 -0.86 -5.93 -5.07
CA HIS A 241 -0.59 -6.66 -6.31
C HIS A 241 0.88 -6.61 -6.74
N TYR A 242 1.70 -5.83 -6.03
CA TYR A 242 3.06 -5.48 -6.38
C TYR A 242 4.01 -5.75 -5.20
N PRO A 243 4.33 -7.03 -4.90
CA PRO A 243 5.13 -7.40 -3.73
C PRO A 243 6.50 -6.76 -3.63
N MET A 244 7.12 -6.46 -4.77
CA MET A 244 8.41 -5.80 -4.83
C MET A 244 8.43 -4.45 -4.09
N THR A 245 7.29 -3.77 -3.93
CA THR A 245 7.26 -2.49 -3.20
C THR A 245 7.28 -2.69 -1.69
N TYR A 246 6.44 -3.60 -1.17
CA TYR A 246 6.26 -3.77 0.28
C TYR A 246 7.17 -4.83 0.92
N GLN A 247 7.79 -5.72 0.12
CA GLN A 247 8.80 -6.69 0.60
C GLN A 247 10.23 -6.14 0.50
N HIS A 248 10.43 -4.95 -0.08
CA HIS A 248 11.75 -4.32 -0.13
C HIS A 248 12.28 -4.09 1.31
N PRO A 249 13.57 -4.29 1.60
CA PRO A 249 14.13 -4.06 2.95
C PRO A 249 13.87 -2.65 3.49
N GLN A 250 13.78 -1.68 2.59
CA GLN A 250 13.44 -0.29 2.88
C GLN A 250 12.01 0.07 2.43
N ASN A 251 11.05 -0.84 2.64
CA ASN A 251 9.66 -0.72 2.17
C ASN A 251 8.97 0.61 2.56
N TRP A 252 9.26 1.18 3.74
CA TRP A 252 8.72 2.48 4.14
C TRP A 252 9.27 3.61 3.28
N LEU A 253 10.57 3.61 2.93
CA LEU A 253 11.15 4.61 2.02
C LEU A 253 10.58 4.47 0.61
N VAL A 254 10.38 3.23 0.13
CA VAL A 254 9.73 2.97 -1.15
C VAL A 254 8.34 3.57 -1.18
N LEU A 255 7.55 3.36 -0.11
CA LEU A 255 6.21 3.94 0.01
C LEU A 255 6.26 5.46 -0.07
N ILE A 256 7.10 6.10 0.75
CA ILE A 256 7.24 7.56 0.78
C ILE A 256 7.69 8.13 -0.58
N ALA A 257 8.66 7.49 -1.23
CA ALA A 257 9.17 7.94 -2.52
C ALA A 257 8.10 7.88 -3.61
N ILE A 258 7.32 6.79 -3.67
CA ILE A 258 6.22 6.64 -4.63
C ILE A 258 5.11 7.65 -4.33
N MET A 259 4.75 7.83 -3.06
CA MET A 259 3.75 8.83 -2.66
C MET A 259 4.19 10.25 -3.04
N ALA A 260 5.45 10.61 -2.80
CA ALA A 260 6.00 11.91 -3.17
C ALA A 260 5.97 12.13 -4.69
N ALA A 261 6.42 11.14 -5.47
CA ALA A 261 6.37 11.19 -6.93
C ALA A 261 4.93 11.29 -7.46
N ALA A 262 3.99 10.53 -6.89
CA ALA A 262 2.58 10.57 -7.25
C ALA A 262 1.93 11.94 -6.92
N ALA A 263 2.22 12.51 -5.75
CA ALA A 263 1.75 13.85 -5.38
C ALA A 263 2.37 14.94 -6.28
N TRP A 264 3.63 14.79 -6.68
CA TRP A 264 4.30 15.70 -7.61
C TRP A 264 3.73 15.63 -9.03
N ILE A 265 3.43 14.42 -9.52
CA ILE A 265 2.71 14.23 -10.79
C ILE A 265 1.31 14.86 -10.68
N ARG A 266 0.62 14.72 -9.54
CA ARG A 266 -0.67 15.39 -9.33
C ARG A 266 -0.53 16.91 -9.40
N HIS A 267 0.56 17.46 -8.87
CA HIS A 267 0.86 18.89 -8.94
C HIS A 267 0.92 19.41 -10.38
N PHE A 268 1.55 18.66 -11.30
CA PHE A 268 1.55 19.01 -12.74
C PHE A 268 0.14 19.17 -13.28
N PHE A 269 -0.73 18.19 -13.02
CA PHE A 269 -2.11 18.26 -13.49
C PHE A 269 -2.84 19.45 -12.87
N ASN A 270 -2.67 19.73 -11.58
CA ASN A 270 -3.28 20.89 -10.93
C ASN A 270 -2.90 22.21 -11.63
N LEU A 271 -1.61 22.39 -11.94
CA LEU A 271 -1.12 23.57 -12.67
C LEU A 271 -1.71 23.65 -14.08
N ARG A 272 -1.79 22.52 -14.78
CA ARG A 272 -2.39 22.45 -16.12
C ARG A 272 -3.86 22.87 -16.12
N HIS A 273 -4.62 22.49 -15.09
CA HIS A 273 -6.02 22.89 -14.95
C HIS A 273 -6.21 24.40 -14.82
N VAL A 274 -5.25 25.11 -14.24
CA VAL A 274 -5.26 26.59 -14.13
C VAL A 274 -4.51 27.28 -15.28
N GLY A 275 -4.29 26.58 -16.40
CA GLY A 275 -3.66 27.12 -17.60
C GLY A 275 -2.13 27.21 -17.57
N THR A 276 -1.48 26.78 -16.49
CA THR A 276 -0.02 26.77 -16.38
C THR A 276 0.54 25.41 -16.77
N THR A 277 1.18 25.31 -17.94
CA THR A 277 1.82 24.04 -18.36
C THR A 277 3.31 24.09 -18.05
N LYS A 278 3.77 23.27 -17.10
CA LYS A 278 5.19 23.08 -16.76
C LYS A 278 5.61 21.61 -16.99
N PRO A 279 5.94 21.21 -18.22
CA PRO A 279 6.25 19.81 -18.55
C PRO A 279 7.38 19.22 -17.72
N SER A 280 8.33 20.05 -17.26
CA SER A 280 9.43 19.65 -16.38
C SER A 280 8.96 18.95 -15.10
N ILE A 281 7.79 19.29 -14.55
CA ILE A 281 7.20 18.64 -13.37
C ILE A 281 6.79 17.21 -13.69
N LEU A 282 6.13 16.99 -14.84
CA LEU A 282 5.74 15.65 -15.27
C LEU A 282 6.97 14.80 -15.62
N VAL A 283 7.94 15.37 -16.35
CA VAL A 283 9.18 14.68 -16.74
C VAL A 283 10.00 14.32 -15.50
N SER A 284 10.18 15.24 -14.55
CA SER A 284 10.89 14.93 -13.30
C SER A 284 10.15 13.92 -12.43
N GLY A 285 8.81 13.96 -12.38
CA GLY A 285 8.00 12.94 -11.70
C GLY A 285 8.13 11.56 -12.35
N ALA A 286 8.13 11.48 -13.67
CA ALA A 286 8.34 10.24 -14.41
C ALA A 286 9.77 9.70 -14.24
N ALA A 287 10.77 10.58 -14.29
CA ALA A 287 12.17 10.22 -14.02
C ALA A 287 12.36 9.72 -12.58
N ALA A 288 11.72 10.35 -11.60
CA ALA A 288 11.72 9.88 -10.21
C ALA A 288 11.08 8.49 -10.10
N MET A 289 9.95 8.24 -10.78
CA MET A 289 9.31 6.92 -10.79
C MET A 289 10.23 5.85 -11.43
N LEU A 290 10.91 6.19 -12.52
CA LEU A 290 11.89 5.30 -13.16
C LEU A 290 13.07 5.02 -12.22
N ALA A 291 13.60 6.04 -11.55
CA ALA A 291 14.68 5.88 -10.57
C ALA A 291 14.26 4.96 -9.40
N ILE A 292 13.04 5.13 -8.90
CA ILE A 292 12.47 4.24 -7.87
C ILE A 292 12.35 2.81 -8.42
N ALA A 293 11.85 2.63 -9.64
CA ALA A 293 11.70 1.30 -10.24
C ALA A 293 13.05 0.60 -10.41
N LEU A 294 14.09 1.33 -10.86
CA LEU A 294 15.45 0.80 -10.98
C LEU A 294 16.04 0.45 -9.61
N TRP A 295 15.84 1.30 -8.61
CA TRP A 295 16.31 1.06 -7.25
C TRP A 295 15.64 -0.18 -6.62
N VAL A 296 14.31 -0.26 -6.66
CA VAL A 296 13.53 -1.37 -6.09
C VAL A 296 13.80 -2.69 -6.82
N SER A 297 14.12 -2.63 -8.12
CA SER A 297 14.43 -3.81 -8.92
C SER A 297 15.92 -4.19 -8.87
N TRP A 298 16.76 -3.44 -8.17
CA TRP A 298 18.19 -3.70 -8.14
C TRP A 298 18.50 -5.00 -7.38
N PRO A 299 19.15 -5.99 -8.02
CA PRO A 299 19.41 -7.28 -7.40
C PRO A 299 20.32 -7.10 -6.18
N HIS A 300 19.83 -7.47 -5.01
CA HIS A 300 20.65 -7.59 -3.81
C HIS A 300 21.29 -8.96 -3.83
N VAL A 301 22.56 -9.03 -4.22
CA VAL A 301 23.35 -10.25 -4.11
C VAL A 301 23.58 -10.49 -2.61
N SER A 302 22.80 -11.39 -2.01
CA SER A 302 23.12 -11.93 -0.70
C SER A 302 24.40 -12.75 -0.87
N SER A 303 25.54 -12.22 -0.42
CA SER A 303 26.75 -13.02 -0.30
C SER A 303 26.45 -14.20 0.62
N ILE A 304 26.47 -15.42 0.08
CA ILE A 304 26.40 -16.62 0.89
C ILE A 304 27.66 -16.61 1.75
N GLN A 305 27.54 -16.23 3.01
CA GLN A 305 28.60 -16.48 3.98
C GLN A 305 28.64 -18.00 4.13
N SER A 306 29.62 -18.62 3.49
CA SER A 306 29.92 -20.03 3.68
C SER A 306 30.13 -20.25 5.17
N LEU A 307 29.14 -20.82 5.85
CA LEU A 307 29.36 -21.43 7.15
C LEU A 307 30.33 -22.58 6.87
N SER A 308 31.62 -22.30 7.10
CA SER A 308 32.66 -23.31 7.15
C SER A 308 32.18 -24.40 8.10
N HIS A 309 32.22 -25.63 7.61
CA HIS A 309 31.66 -26.82 8.25
C HIS A 309 32.44 -27.28 9.50
N ASP A 310 33.23 -26.38 10.11
CA ASP A 310 34.22 -26.72 11.14
C ASP A 310 33.74 -26.43 12.58
N ASP A 311 32.66 -25.66 12.78
CA ASP A 311 32.20 -25.31 14.14
C ASP A 311 31.18 -26.30 14.75
N ALA A 312 30.78 -27.35 14.03
CA ALA A 312 29.80 -28.33 14.51
C ALA A 312 30.40 -29.54 15.26
N LEU A 313 31.74 -29.63 15.39
CA LEU A 313 32.41 -30.77 16.03
C LEU A 313 33.10 -30.44 17.37
N SER A 314 32.94 -29.22 17.89
CA SER A 314 33.66 -28.77 19.10
C SER A 314 32.83 -28.77 20.39
N SER A 315 31.60 -29.28 20.39
CA SER A 315 30.70 -29.21 21.57
C SER A 315 30.15 -30.56 22.08
N SER A 316 30.85 -31.66 21.84
CA SER A 316 30.48 -32.95 22.46
C SER A 316 31.69 -33.79 22.88
N THR A 317 32.49 -33.32 23.83
CA THR A 317 33.21 -34.26 24.74
C THR A 317 33.60 -33.58 26.05
N MET A 318 32.86 -33.86 27.12
CA MET A 318 33.40 -33.80 28.48
C MET A 318 32.82 -34.94 29.32
N SER A 319 33.69 -35.50 30.18
CA SER A 319 33.59 -36.72 31.00
C SER A 319 33.89 -38.02 30.21
N THR A 320 34.91 -38.84 30.50
CA THR A 320 35.53 -39.22 31.80
C THR A 320 37.01 -39.63 31.65
N GLN A 321 37.74 -39.55 32.78
CA GLN A 321 39.15 -39.88 33.04
C GLN A 321 39.53 -41.36 32.79
N SER A 322 40.76 -41.64 32.34
CA SER A 322 41.89 -42.22 33.12
C SER A 322 42.94 -42.97 32.25
N ALA A 323 44.22 -42.82 32.66
CA ALA A 323 45.54 -43.44 32.34
C ALA A 323 45.60 -44.71 31.42
N ASP A 324 46.62 -44.98 30.59
CA ASP A 324 48.08 -45.05 30.84
C ASP A 324 48.88 -45.24 29.50
N GLN A 325 50.22 -45.14 29.52
CA GLN A 325 51.23 -44.98 28.43
C GLN A 325 51.55 -46.22 27.49
N PRO A 326 52.66 -46.29 26.69
CA PRO A 326 53.02 -45.56 25.44
C PRO A 326 53.52 -46.45 24.24
N GLU A 327 53.80 -45.78 23.09
CA GLU A 327 54.77 -46.08 22.00
C GLU A 327 54.57 -47.23 20.96
N LEU A 328 54.52 -46.86 19.65
CA LEU A 328 55.51 -47.20 18.59
C LEU A 328 55.05 -46.86 17.14
N ILE A 329 55.81 -45.96 16.52
CA ILE A 329 56.27 -45.82 15.11
C ILE A 329 55.56 -46.62 13.98
N ALA A 330 55.02 -45.92 12.96
CA ALA A 330 55.46 -46.03 11.54
C ALA A 330 54.55 -45.28 10.53
N SER A 331 55.12 -44.24 9.91
CA SER A 331 55.28 -44.01 8.47
C SER A 331 54.13 -44.28 7.46
N SER A 332 53.87 -43.22 6.70
CA SER A 332 53.63 -43.16 5.24
C SER A 332 52.28 -43.65 4.67
N GLY A 333 51.51 -42.69 4.14
CA GLY A 333 50.37 -42.96 3.26
C GLY A 333 49.56 -41.73 2.90
N SER A 334 50.21 -40.63 2.49
CA SER A 334 49.54 -39.48 1.89
C SER A 334 48.82 -39.91 0.61
N THR A 335 47.50 -40.08 0.70
CA THR A 335 46.62 -39.95 -0.46
C THR A 335 45.82 -38.68 -0.28
N ASN A 336 46.38 -37.62 -0.85
CA ASN A 336 45.76 -36.33 -1.06
C ASN A 336 44.47 -36.55 -1.88
N LYS A 337 43.36 -36.84 -1.21
CA LYS A 337 42.03 -36.80 -1.82
C LYS A 337 41.71 -35.32 -1.93
N MET A 338 42.14 -34.72 -3.04
CA MET A 338 41.67 -33.40 -3.47
C MET A 338 40.14 -33.45 -3.46
N VAL A 339 39.54 -32.90 -2.42
CA VAL A 339 38.12 -32.60 -2.39
C VAL A 339 37.96 -31.41 -3.32
N ASN A 340 37.74 -31.74 -4.58
CA ASN A 340 37.28 -30.81 -5.59
C ASN A 340 36.02 -30.15 -5.03
N GLU A 341 36.00 -28.82 -4.90
CA GLU A 341 34.79 -28.03 -4.67
C GLU A 341 33.85 -28.24 -5.86
N SER A 342 33.14 -29.36 -5.81
CA SER A 342 32.08 -29.69 -6.74
C SER A 342 30.89 -28.82 -6.40
N SER A 343 30.47 -28.04 -7.38
CA SER A 343 29.08 -27.67 -7.62
C SER A 343 28.18 -28.89 -7.40
N THR A 344 27.69 -29.06 -6.17
CA THR A 344 26.77 -30.13 -5.84
C THR A 344 25.47 -29.88 -6.61
N VAL A 345 25.21 -30.75 -7.59
CA VAL A 345 23.95 -30.76 -8.34
C VAL A 345 22.81 -30.89 -7.34
N ILE A 346 21.87 -29.95 -7.38
CA ILE A 346 20.72 -29.96 -6.46
C ILE A 346 19.73 -31.00 -6.99
N SER A 347 19.48 -32.04 -6.19
CA SER A 347 18.58 -33.12 -6.58
C SER A 347 17.11 -32.66 -6.59
N ASN A 348 16.31 -33.28 -7.47
CA ASN A 348 14.88 -32.99 -7.57
C ASN A 348 14.14 -33.36 -6.29
N GLU A 349 14.59 -34.42 -5.59
CA GLU A 349 14.03 -34.88 -4.31
C GLU A 349 14.22 -33.81 -3.22
N ARG A 350 15.38 -33.15 -3.20
CA ARG A 350 15.64 -32.05 -2.25
C ARG A 350 14.68 -30.89 -2.48
N VAL A 351 14.42 -30.52 -3.73
CA VAL A 351 13.47 -29.46 -4.07
C VAL A 351 12.04 -29.89 -3.75
N ALA A 352 11.64 -31.12 -4.10
CA ALA A 352 10.32 -31.64 -3.79
C ALA A 352 10.05 -31.65 -2.27
N SER A 353 11.05 -31.98 -1.46
CA SER A 353 10.97 -31.91 0.01
C SER A 353 10.74 -30.47 0.51
N LEU A 354 11.47 -29.48 -0.01
CA LEU A 354 11.26 -28.07 0.34
C LEU A 354 9.87 -27.59 -0.06
N ILE A 355 9.39 -27.93 -1.25
CA ILE A 355 8.05 -27.58 -1.72
C ILE A 355 6.97 -28.26 -0.86
N SER A 356 7.16 -29.52 -0.49
CA SER A 356 6.25 -30.23 0.40
C SER A 356 6.14 -29.55 1.76
N THR A 357 7.27 -29.15 2.35
CA THR A 357 7.32 -28.50 3.66
C THR A 357 6.70 -27.10 3.64
N HIS A 358 6.97 -26.32 2.60
CA HIS A 358 6.71 -24.89 2.60
C HIS A 358 5.51 -24.44 1.77
N CYS A 359 5.03 -25.27 0.84
CA CYS A 359 4.05 -24.85 -0.16
C CYS A 359 2.79 -25.71 -0.19
N VAL A 360 2.92 -27.04 -0.05
CA VAL A 360 1.81 -27.99 -0.30
C VAL A 360 0.62 -27.79 0.64
N SER A 361 0.81 -27.33 1.87
CA SER A 361 -0.31 -27.06 2.79
C SER A 361 -1.35 -26.07 2.22
N CYS A 362 -0.91 -25.13 1.38
CA CYS A 362 -1.77 -24.16 0.69
C CYS A 362 -1.95 -24.49 -0.79
N HIS A 363 -0.91 -24.97 -1.47
CA HIS A 363 -0.86 -25.23 -2.91
C HIS A 363 -1.05 -26.72 -3.23
N SER A 364 -2.16 -27.30 -2.79
CA SER A 364 -2.53 -28.70 -3.02
C SER A 364 -3.90 -28.84 -3.68
N ARG A 365 -4.19 -29.99 -4.30
CA ARG A 365 -5.57 -30.37 -4.66
C ARG A 365 -6.46 -30.48 -3.42
N THR A 366 -5.87 -30.78 -2.26
CA THR A 366 -6.54 -30.86 -0.96
C THR A 366 -5.78 -30.02 0.08
N PRO A 367 -5.89 -28.67 0.04
CA PRO A 367 -5.20 -27.80 0.99
C PRO A 367 -5.58 -28.10 2.44
N THR A 368 -4.58 -28.10 3.32
CA THR A 368 -4.73 -28.38 4.76
C THR A 368 -4.61 -27.13 5.62
N ASP A 369 -4.17 -26.00 5.06
CA ASP A 369 -4.04 -24.74 5.79
C ASP A 369 -5.40 -24.23 6.34
N ASP A 370 -5.38 -23.58 7.50
CA ASP A 370 -6.58 -23.08 8.18
C ASP A 370 -7.29 -21.95 7.44
N ILE A 371 -6.57 -21.20 6.60
CA ILE A 371 -7.05 -20.00 5.94
C ILE A 371 -7.20 -20.25 4.44
N PHE A 372 -6.19 -20.84 3.82
CA PHE A 372 -6.21 -21.15 2.40
C PHE A 372 -6.84 -22.53 2.13
N LYS A 373 -8.17 -22.59 2.15
CA LYS A 373 -8.96 -23.81 1.87
C LYS A 373 -9.07 -24.16 0.38
N VAL A 374 -8.58 -23.30 -0.50
CA VAL A 374 -8.47 -23.50 -1.95
C VAL A 374 -7.08 -23.05 -2.37
N ALA A 375 -6.45 -23.80 -3.27
CA ALA A 375 -5.14 -23.48 -3.82
C ALA A 375 -5.12 -22.05 -4.41
N PRO A 376 -4.33 -21.12 -3.84
CA PRO A 376 -4.30 -19.74 -4.33
C PRO A 376 -3.91 -19.70 -5.82
N LEU A 377 -4.67 -18.93 -6.61
CA LEU A 377 -4.50 -18.80 -8.07
C LEU A 377 -4.62 -20.14 -8.84
N GLY A 378 -5.16 -21.19 -8.23
CA GLY A 378 -5.22 -22.52 -8.83
C GLY A 378 -3.86 -23.19 -8.99
N VAL A 379 -2.81 -22.68 -8.33
CA VAL A 379 -1.47 -23.27 -8.35
C VAL A 379 -1.42 -24.44 -7.39
N VAL A 380 -1.25 -25.64 -7.94
CA VAL A 380 -1.13 -26.90 -7.23
C VAL A 380 0.29 -27.42 -7.40
N LEU A 381 0.88 -28.01 -6.35
CA LEU A 381 2.27 -28.44 -6.28
C LEU A 381 2.43 -29.85 -5.66
N ASP A 382 1.41 -30.71 -5.76
CA ASP A 382 1.42 -32.05 -5.11
C ASP A 382 2.42 -33.03 -5.74
N SER A 383 2.76 -32.84 -7.01
CA SER A 383 3.59 -33.77 -7.79
C SER A 383 4.79 -33.08 -8.43
N TRP A 384 5.81 -33.85 -8.79
CA TRP A 384 6.97 -33.31 -9.50
C TRP A 384 6.59 -32.61 -10.81
N THR A 385 5.68 -33.21 -11.58
CA THR A 385 5.13 -32.60 -12.80
C THR A 385 4.46 -31.26 -12.55
N ASP A 386 3.78 -31.11 -11.41
CA ASP A 386 3.18 -29.84 -11.01
C ASP A 386 4.27 -28.80 -10.66
N ILE A 387 5.32 -29.22 -9.92
CA ILE A 387 6.46 -28.37 -9.56
C ILE A 387 7.20 -27.87 -10.80
N GLU A 388 7.47 -28.75 -11.77
CA GLU A 388 8.16 -28.38 -13.01
C GLU A 388 7.34 -27.38 -13.84
N ARG A 389 6.03 -27.61 -13.94
CA ARG A 389 5.11 -26.71 -14.65
C ARG A 389 5.16 -25.29 -14.09
N PHE A 390 5.30 -25.14 -12.77
CA PHE A 390 5.33 -23.87 -12.08
C PHE A 390 6.73 -23.41 -11.67
N ALA A 391 7.80 -24.06 -12.13
CA ALA A 391 9.17 -23.80 -11.67
C ALA A 391 9.60 -22.32 -11.79
N PRO A 392 9.35 -21.61 -12.92
CA PRO A 392 9.68 -20.19 -13.01
C PRO A 392 8.92 -19.34 -11.99
N GLN A 393 7.64 -19.65 -11.74
CA GLN A 393 6.82 -18.94 -10.76
C GLN A 393 7.28 -19.25 -9.33
N VAL A 394 7.55 -20.51 -9.00
CA VAL A 394 8.08 -20.93 -7.70
C VAL A 394 9.34 -20.14 -7.38
N VAL A 395 10.32 -20.14 -8.29
CA VAL A 395 11.58 -19.41 -8.12
C VAL A 395 11.33 -17.91 -7.97
N ARG A 396 10.54 -17.30 -8.86
CA ARG A 396 10.24 -15.86 -8.77
C ARG A 396 9.65 -15.49 -7.42
N ARG A 397 8.74 -16.32 -6.88
CA ARG A 397 7.97 -16.02 -5.67
C ARG A 397 8.75 -16.30 -4.39
N THR A 398 9.63 -17.30 -4.40
CA THR A 398 10.46 -17.66 -3.24
C THR A 398 11.79 -16.92 -3.21
N THR A 399 12.41 -16.62 -4.34
CA THR A 399 13.79 -16.08 -4.37
C THR A 399 13.85 -14.62 -4.76
N VAL A 400 13.02 -14.18 -5.72
CA VAL A 400 13.05 -12.81 -6.24
C VAL A 400 12.13 -11.89 -5.43
N THR A 401 10.82 -12.14 -5.43
CA THR A 401 9.85 -11.29 -4.70
C THR A 401 9.74 -11.62 -3.23
N LYS A 402 10.26 -12.79 -2.81
CA LYS A 402 10.26 -13.29 -1.44
C LYS A 402 8.91 -13.14 -0.73
N ASP A 403 7.82 -13.31 -1.48
CA ASP A 403 6.45 -13.16 -0.96
C ASP A 403 5.72 -14.50 -0.83
N MET A 404 6.42 -15.60 -1.15
CA MET A 404 6.09 -16.96 -0.77
C MET A 404 7.26 -17.63 -0.04
N PRO A 405 7.03 -18.52 0.94
CA PRO A 405 5.72 -18.89 1.51
C PRO A 405 5.01 -17.69 2.12
N PHE A 406 3.68 -17.71 2.12
CA PHE A 406 2.88 -16.53 2.46
C PHE A 406 3.21 -16.02 3.87
N LEU A 407 3.63 -14.75 3.97
CA LEU A 407 4.21 -14.13 5.18
C LEU A 407 5.30 -14.96 5.88
N ASN A 408 6.03 -15.76 5.10
CA ASN A 408 7.00 -16.73 5.58
C ASN A 408 6.48 -17.62 6.73
N LYS A 409 5.18 -17.98 6.73
CA LYS A 409 4.52 -18.74 7.81
C LYS A 409 5.22 -20.07 8.14
N THR A 410 5.84 -20.70 7.15
CA THR A 410 6.59 -21.97 7.28
C THR A 410 8.08 -21.77 7.58
N LYS A 411 8.52 -20.53 7.84
CA LYS A 411 9.89 -20.15 8.20
C LYS A 411 10.96 -20.64 7.20
N MET A 412 10.68 -20.50 5.91
CA MET A 412 11.64 -20.88 4.86
C MET A 412 12.86 -19.95 4.91
N THR A 413 14.06 -20.53 5.06
CA THR A 413 15.31 -19.79 5.24
C THR A 413 15.86 -19.24 3.93
N GLU A 414 16.85 -18.35 3.99
CA GLU A 414 17.49 -17.83 2.79
C GLU A 414 18.28 -18.94 2.08
N GLU A 415 18.91 -19.83 2.82
CA GLU A 415 19.66 -20.97 2.29
C GLU A 415 18.74 -21.91 1.48
N GLU A 416 17.54 -22.19 2.00
CA GLU A 416 16.53 -22.97 1.31
C GLU A 416 16.03 -22.29 0.03
N ARG A 417 15.88 -20.95 0.05
CA ARG A 417 15.54 -20.18 -1.16
C ARG A 417 16.66 -20.27 -2.20
N GLN A 418 17.91 -20.20 -1.77
CA GLN A 418 19.08 -20.35 -2.65
C GLN A 418 19.21 -21.78 -3.23
N VAL A 419 18.73 -22.82 -2.54
CA VAL A 419 18.62 -24.17 -3.11
C VAL A 419 17.66 -24.17 -4.30
N ILE A 420 16.48 -23.56 -4.17
CA ILE A 420 15.50 -23.46 -5.27
C ILE A 420 16.06 -22.61 -6.43
N ALA A 421 16.72 -21.49 -6.14
CA ALA A 421 17.36 -20.65 -7.17
C ALA A 421 18.40 -21.43 -7.97
N ARG A 422 19.35 -22.08 -7.28
CA ARG A 422 20.42 -22.85 -7.92
C ARG A 422 19.89 -24.02 -8.73
N TRP A 423 18.90 -24.75 -8.22
CA TRP A 423 18.24 -25.81 -8.96
C TRP A 423 17.65 -25.32 -10.29
N PHE A 424 16.98 -24.16 -10.30
CA PHE A 424 16.40 -23.63 -11.53
C PHE A 424 17.47 -23.19 -12.53
N THR A 425 18.55 -22.57 -12.06
CA THR A 425 19.68 -22.20 -12.94
C THR A 425 20.40 -23.43 -13.50
N GLN A 426 20.48 -24.54 -12.76
CA GLN A 426 21.08 -25.80 -13.23
C GLN A 426 20.31 -26.46 -14.39
N ARG A 427 19.03 -26.08 -14.58
CA ARG A 427 18.16 -26.63 -15.64
C ARG A 427 18.30 -25.88 -16.98
N ASN A 428 18.83 -24.66 -16.96
CA ASN A 428 19.04 -23.81 -18.13
C ASN A 428 20.51 -23.85 -18.54
#